data_AF-A0A7Z9JH39-F1
#
_entry.id   AF-A0A7Z9JH39-F1
#
_cell.length_a   1.000
_cell.length_b   1.000
_cell.length_c   1.000
_cell.angle_alpha   90.00
_cell.angle_beta   90.00
_cell.angle_gamma   90.00
#
_symmetry.space_group_name_H-M   'P 1'
#
loop_
_entity.id
_entity.type
_entity.pdbx_description
1 polymer ?
#
loop_
_entity_poly.entity_id
_entity_poly.type
_entity_poly.pdbx_seq_one_letter_code
_entity_poly.pdbx_strand_id
1 'polypeptide(L)'
;VFGFLLKPSSTEQLCAGLTVAWDRYLDHVEQRSSIVDLKQRLDDRKLIEQAKWIIVKRKSISEPDAMKMLQKQSRSSRKSIAAVARAVIDSDGLL
;
A
#
# COMPACT_ATOMS: atom_id res chain seq x y z
N VAL A 1 -16.91 -18.38 0.15
CA VAL A 1 -17.07 -19.82 -0.19
C VAL A 1 -16.32 -20.05 -1.49
N PHE A 2 -15.34 -20.96 -1.53
CA PHE A 2 -14.47 -21.18 -2.70
C PHE A 2 -14.87 -22.41 -3.54
N GLY A 3 -15.67 -23.31 -2.95
CA GLY A 3 -16.29 -24.44 -3.63
C GLY A 3 -17.37 -25.07 -2.75
N PHE A 4 -18.18 -25.94 -3.35
CA PHE A 4 -19.14 -26.80 -2.65
C PHE A 4 -19.18 -28.16 -3.35
N LEU A 5 -19.56 -29.20 -2.61
CA LEU A 5 -19.68 -30.57 -3.12
C LEU A 5 -20.97 -31.20 -2.57
N LEU A 6 -21.71 -31.87 -3.44
CA LEU A 6 -22.97 -32.53 -3.11
C LEU A 6 -22.74 -34.05 -2.95
N LYS A 7 -23.45 -34.69 -2.01
CA LYS A 7 -23.38 -36.13 -1.77
C LYS A 7 -24.42 -36.89 -2.61
N PRO A 8 -24.18 -38.18 -2.94
CA PRO A 8 -22.91 -38.90 -2.77
C PRO A 8 -21.90 -38.48 -3.84
N SER A 9 -20.68 -38.15 -3.44
CA SER A 9 -19.62 -37.67 -4.34
C SER A 9 -18.54 -38.74 -4.52
N SER A 10 -18.04 -38.92 -5.74
CA SER A 10 -16.89 -39.79 -6.01
C SER A 10 -15.58 -39.17 -5.55
N THR A 11 -14.53 -39.99 -5.43
CA THR A 11 -13.17 -39.52 -5.14
C THR A 11 -12.65 -38.58 -6.23
N GLU A 12 -12.97 -38.81 -7.52
CA GLU A 12 -12.55 -37.87 -8.58
C GLU A 12 -13.25 -36.50 -8.43
N GLN A 13 -14.54 -36.49 -8.08
CA GLN A 13 -15.28 -35.26 -7.83
C GLN A 13 -14.73 -34.49 -6.63
N LEU A 14 -14.30 -35.20 -5.57
CA LEU A 14 -13.61 -34.61 -4.43
C LEU A 14 -12.28 -33.97 -4.85
N CYS A 15 -11.43 -34.70 -5.58
CA CYS A 15 -10.15 -34.19 -6.05
C CYS A 15 -10.32 -32.95 -6.94
N ALA A 16 -11.22 -33.01 -7.93
CA ALA A 16 -11.49 -31.87 -8.81
C ALA A 16 -12.05 -30.67 -8.04
N GLY A 17 -12.99 -30.90 -7.12
CA GLY A 17 -13.58 -29.87 -6.28
C GLY A 17 -12.55 -29.19 -5.37
N LEU A 18 -11.63 -29.97 -4.80
CA LEU A 18 -10.55 -29.45 -3.96
C LEU A 18 -9.57 -28.59 -4.78
N THR A 19 -9.13 -29.07 -5.96
CA THR A 19 -8.22 -28.31 -6.84
C THR A 19 -8.82 -26.95 -7.21
N VAL A 20 -10.07 -26.93 -7.67
CA VAL A 20 -10.75 -25.67 -8.05
C VAL A 20 -10.92 -24.74 -6.85
N ALA A 21 -11.28 -25.29 -5.69
CA ALA A 21 -11.43 -24.49 -4.47
C ALA A 21 -10.09 -23.92 -3.99
N TRP A 22 -9.00 -24.66 -4.16
CA TRP A 22 -7.66 -24.24 -3.79
C TRP A 22 -7.14 -23.12 -4.69
N ASP A 23 -7.24 -23.26 -6.01
CA ASP A 23 -6.82 -22.22 -6.96
C ASP A 23 -7.59 -20.92 -6.73
N ARG A 24 -8.92 -21.00 -6.55
CA ARG A 24 -9.76 -19.84 -6.21
C ARG A 24 -9.36 -19.18 -4.90
N TYR A 25 -8.91 -19.95 -3.92
CA TYR A 25 -8.44 -19.40 -2.66
C TYR A 25 -7.13 -18.63 -2.85
N LEU A 26 -6.17 -19.18 -3.61
CA LEU A 26 -4.91 -18.51 -3.91
C LEU A 26 -5.13 -17.19 -4.67
N ASP A 27 -5.94 -17.22 -5.73
CA ASP A 27 -6.32 -16.01 -6.47
C ASP A 27 -6.94 -14.95 -5.56
N HIS A 28 -7.84 -15.37 -4.67
CA HIS A 28 -8.49 -14.47 -3.73
C HIS A 28 -7.48 -13.86 -2.73
N VAL A 29 -6.50 -14.63 -2.25
CA VAL A 29 -5.43 -14.12 -1.37
C VAL A 29 -4.57 -13.10 -2.09
N GLU A 30 -4.17 -13.35 -3.34
CA GLU A 30 -3.38 -12.41 -4.14
C GLU A 30 -4.14 -11.10 -4.40
N GLN A 31 -5.42 -11.19 -4.78
CA GLN A 31 -6.30 -10.03 -4.95
C GLN A 31 -6.44 -9.24 -3.64
N ARG A 32 -6.60 -9.93 -2.51
CA ARG A 32 -6.69 -9.29 -1.19
C ARG A 32 -5.40 -8.54 -0.85
N SER A 33 -4.24 -9.14 -1.13
CA SER A 33 -2.93 -8.50 -0.94
C SER A 33 -2.80 -7.26 -1.82
N SER A 34 -3.19 -7.36 -3.08
CA SER A 34 -3.15 -6.24 -4.04
C SER A 34 -4.01 -5.06 -3.57
N ILE A 35 -5.19 -5.33 -3.02
CA ILE A 35 -6.06 -4.29 -2.44
C ILE A 35 -5.38 -3.60 -1.26
N VAL A 36 -4.71 -4.34 -0.38
CA VAL A 36 -3.99 -3.77 0.77
C VAL A 36 -2.84 -2.90 0.29
N ASP A 37 -2.03 -3.37 -0.65
CA ASP A 37 -0.90 -2.62 -1.20
C ASP A 37 -1.33 -1.34 -1.91
N LEU A 38 -2.42 -1.40 -2.69
CA LEU A 38 -2.99 -0.24 -3.37
C LEU A 38 -3.51 0.80 -2.36
N LYS A 39 -4.17 0.36 -1.29
CA LYS A 39 -4.60 1.26 -0.20
C LYS A 39 -3.40 1.93 0.46
N GLN A 40 -2.35 1.17 0.76
CA GLN A 40 -1.13 1.73 1.36
C GLN A 40 -0.48 2.78 0.44
N ARG A 41 -0.38 2.51 -0.87
CA ARG A 41 0.15 3.48 -1.84
C ARG A 41 -0.67 4.77 -1.92
N LEU A 42 -2.00 4.67 -1.82
CA LEU A 42 -2.88 5.84 -1.78
C LEU A 42 -2.66 6.67 -0.52
N ASP A 43 -2.54 6.03 0.65
CA ASP A 43 -2.30 6.73 1.90
C ASP A 43 -0.91 7.35 1.96
N ASP A 44 0.11 6.65 1.46
CA ASP A 44 1.46 7.19 1.29
C ASP A 44 1.47 8.42 0.39
N ARG A 45 0.71 8.40 -0.72
CA ARG A 45 0.59 9.56 -1.60
C ARG A 45 -0.04 10.76 -0.90
N LYS A 46 -1.09 10.56 -0.08
CA LYS A 46 -1.69 11.65 0.71
C LYS A 46 -0.67 12.30 1.64
N LEU A 47 0.10 11.48 2.36
CA LEU A 47 1.14 11.97 3.27
C LEU A 47 2.22 12.76 2.52
N ILE A 48 2.66 12.26 1.36
CA ILE A 48 3.68 12.94 0.55
C ILE A 48 3.16 14.29 0.04
N GLU A 49 1.93 14.35 -0.48
CA GLU A 49 1.32 15.61 -0.92
C GLU A 49 1.22 16.63 0.22
N GLN A 50 0.74 16.21 1.39
CA GLN A 50 0.62 17.08 2.56
C GLN A 50 2.00 17.61 3.00
N ALA A 51 3.01 16.74 3.09
CA ALA A 51 4.36 17.14 3.46
C ALA A 51 4.99 18.11 2.44
N LYS A 52 4.76 17.91 1.14
CA LYS A 52 5.22 18.86 0.10
C LYS A 52 4.63 20.25 0.34
N TRP A 53 3.32 20.35 0.58
CA TRP A 53 2.67 21.66 0.82
C TRP A 53 3.20 22.36 2.07
N ILE A 54 3.48 21.61 3.15
CA ILE A 54 4.12 22.15 4.35
C ILE A 54 5.50 22.73 4.00
N ILE A 55 6.33 21.99 3.25
CA ILE A 55 7.65 22.43 2.85
C ILE A 55 7.58 23.67 1.95
N VAL A 56 6.67 23.67 0.97
CA VAL A 56 6.41 24.82 0.07
C VAL A 56 6.08 26.06 0.90
N LYS A 57 5.16 25.96 1.86
CA LYS A 57 4.76 27.08 2.71
C LYS A 57 5.87 27.57 3.64
N ARG A 58 6.61 26.65 4.27
CA ARG A 58 7.65 26.99 5.25
C ARG A 58 8.94 27.51 4.62
N LYS A 59 9.29 27.03 3.43
CA LYS A 59 10.55 27.38 2.75
C LYS A 59 10.36 28.31 1.56
N SER A 60 9.13 28.64 1.18
CA SER A 60 8.80 29.47 0.02
C SER A 60 9.45 28.98 -1.27
N ILE A 61 9.38 27.66 -1.50
CA ILE A 61 9.97 27.00 -2.68
C ILE A 61 8.88 26.36 -3.56
N SER A 62 9.26 26.00 -4.78
CA SER A 62 8.36 25.31 -5.71
C SER A 62 8.02 23.88 -5.24
N GLU A 63 6.87 23.36 -5.66
CA GLU A 63 6.47 21.98 -5.38
C GLU A 63 7.48 20.94 -5.92
N PRO A 64 8.04 21.07 -7.14
CA PRO A 64 9.13 20.21 -7.61
C PRO A 64 10.35 20.20 -6.69
N ASP A 65 10.73 21.36 -6.13
CA ASP A 65 11.89 21.46 -5.25
C ASP A 65 11.59 20.87 -3.86
N ALA A 66 10.37 21.03 -3.35
CA ALA A 66 9.91 20.35 -2.15
C ALA A 66 9.97 18.82 -2.30
N MET A 67 9.57 18.27 -3.46
CA MET A 67 9.67 16.84 -3.74
C MET A 67 11.13 16.38 -3.80
N LYS A 68 12.02 17.14 -4.45
CA LYS A 68 13.47 16.84 -4.45
C LYS A 68 14.03 16.82 -3.03
N MET A 69 13.59 17.72 -2.15
CA MET A 69 14.01 17.73 -0.74
C MET A 69 13.54 16.47 0.01
N LEU A 70 12.28 16.07 -0.13
CA LEU A 70 11.78 14.82 0.47
C LEU A 70 12.57 13.60 -0.01
N GLN A 71 12.86 13.52 -1.32
CA GLN A 71 13.65 12.43 -1.88
C GLN A 71 15.11 12.45 -1.38
N LYS A 72 15.73 13.63 -1.28
CA LYS A 72 17.10 13.78 -0.75
C LYS A 72 17.15 13.32 0.71
N GLN A 73 16.17 13.70 1.50
CA GLN A 73 16.06 13.31 2.91
C GLN A 73 15.76 11.81 3.08
N SER A 74 14.95 11.23 2.19
CA SER A 74 14.70 9.78 2.15
C SER A 74 16.00 9.01 1.91
N ARG A 75 16.80 9.44 0.91
CA ARG A 75 18.10 8.82 0.61
C ARG A 75 19.10 8.96 1.76
N SER A 76 19.22 10.15 2.38
CA SER A 76 20.16 10.38 3.48
C SER A 76 19.78 9.61 4.74
N SER A 77 18.48 9.49 5.05
CA SER A 77 17.98 8.80 6.23
C SER A 77 17.76 7.29 6.04
N ARG A 78 17.88 6.78 4.80
CA ARG A 78 17.55 5.39 4.42
C ARG A 78 16.13 4.99 4.84
N LYS A 79 15.19 5.93 4.77
CA LYS A 79 13.76 5.73 5.07
C LYS A 79 12.94 5.93 3.81
N SER A 80 11.75 5.33 3.76
CA SER A 80 10.81 5.58 2.66
C SER A 80 10.42 7.06 2.61
N ILE A 81 10.09 7.55 1.41
CA ILE A 81 9.62 8.94 1.24
C ILE A 81 8.38 9.20 2.10
N ALA A 82 7.46 8.23 2.21
CA ALA A 82 6.28 8.32 3.06
C ALA A 82 6.63 8.47 4.56
N ALA A 83 7.65 7.76 5.06
CA ALA A 83 8.11 7.91 6.44
C ALA A 83 8.75 9.28 6.70
N VAL A 84 9.51 9.80 5.74
CA VAL A 84 10.05 11.17 5.82
C VAL A 84 8.93 12.20 5.77
N ALA A 85 7.95 12.03 4.88
CA ALA A 85 6.78 12.90 4.78
C ALA A 85 6.01 12.96 6.11
N ARG A 86 5.79 11.81 6.75
CA ARG A 86 5.17 11.73 8.08
C ARG A 86 5.97 12.51 9.12
N ALA A 87 7.30 12.33 9.17
CA ALA A 87 8.15 13.08 10.09
C ALA A 87 8.07 14.61 9.87
N VAL A 88 7.92 15.06 8.62
CA VAL A 88 7.71 16.48 8.29
C VAL A 88 6.36 16.97 8.82
N ILE A 89 5.29 16.20 8.64
CA ILE A 89 3.95 16.52 9.15
C ILE A 89 3.95 16.58 10.68
N ASP A 90 4.53 15.58 11.34
CA ASP A 90 4.61 15.51 12.81
C ASP A 90 5.40 16.71 13.37
N SER A 91 6.50 17.08 12.70
CA SER A 91 7.30 18.26 13.09
C SER A 91 6.57 19.58 12.84
N ASP A 92 5.61 19.62 11.90
CA ASP A 92 4.78 20.81 11.64
C ASP A 92 3.68 20.96 12.69
N GLY A 93 3.05 19.87 13.11
CA GLY A 93 2.01 19.88 14.15
C GLY A 93 2.52 20.08 15.58
N LEU A 94 3.82 19.95 15.83
CA LEU A 94 4.46 20.21 17.13
C LEU A 94 4.98 21.64 17.29
N LEU A 95 4.87 22.49 16.26
CA LEU A 95 5.30 23.90 16.23
C LEU A 95 4.08 24.82 16.09
#